data_AF-A0A6G9Z3C1-F1
#
_entry.id   AF-A0A6G9Z3C1-F1
#
_cell.length_a   1.000
_cell.length_b   1.000
_cell.length_c   1.000
_cell.angle_alpha   90.00
_cell.angle_beta   90.00
_cell.angle_gamma   90.00
#
_symmetry.space_group_name_H-M   'P 1'
#
loop_
_entity.id
_entity.type
_entity.pdbx_description
1 polymer ?
#
loop_
_entity_poly.entity_id
_entity_poly.type
_entity_poly.pdbx_seq_one_letter_code
_entity_poly.pdbx_strand_id
1 'polypeptide(L)'
;MMILVHNAFRRDLNRLRIIATDAATDPAALAALRTAWQTFSEYLVIHHTAEDDTLWPISGERLGDRTDRATLLTDMVDEHAQLDPLLAAVETDLAEGHTSVLPMRFERLAEVLVAHLDHEETAALPLTRSRH
;
A
#
# COMPACT_ATOMS: atom_id res chain seq x y z
N MET A 1 -3.32 1.23 16.37
CA MET A 1 -2.76 2.22 15.44
C MET A 1 -2.92 1.73 14.00
N MET A 2 -2.43 0.53 13.65
CA MET A 2 -2.53 -0.08 12.31
C MET A 2 -3.87 0.10 11.58
N ILE A 3 -4.98 -0.39 12.14
CA ILE A 3 -6.31 -0.26 11.50
C ILE A 3 -6.67 1.20 11.14
N LEU A 4 -6.27 2.17 11.96
CA LEU A 4 -6.54 3.59 11.66
C LEU A 4 -5.69 4.08 10.48
N VAL A 5 -4.44 3.64 10.40
CA VAL A 5 -3.53 3.93 9.29
C VAL A 5 -4.05 3.29 8.00
N HIS A 6 -4.47 2.02 8.03
CA HIS A 6 -5.02 1.35 6.84
C HIS A 6 -6.32 2.00 6.37
N ASN A 7 -7.19 2.41 7.29
CA ASN A 7 -8.38 3.18 6.94
C ASN A 7 -8.04 4.53 6.30
N ALA A 8 -6.94 5.18 6.71
CA ALA A 8 -6.46 6.39 6.06
C ALA A 8 -5.98 6.08 4.63
N PHE A 9 -5.20 5.02 4.42
CA PHE A 9 -4.77 4.59 3.09
C PHE A 9 -5.95 4.30 2.16
N ARG A 10 -6.93 3.50 2.60
CA ARG A 10 -8.14 3.19 1.81
C ARG A 10 -8.88 4.47 1.41
N ARG A 11 -9.07 5.39 2.35
CA ARG A 11 -9.74 6.67 2.11
C ARG A 11 -8.98 7.53 1.09
N ASP A 12 -7.68 7.70 1.28
CA ASP A 12 -6.89 8.62 0.47
C ASP A 12 -6.60 8.04 -0.92
N LEU A 13 -6.43 6.72 -1.05
CA LEU A 13 -6.37 6.04 -2.33
C LEU A 13 -7.67 6.18 -3.14
N ASN A 14 -8.84 6.11 -2.48
CA ASN A 14 -10.12 6.36 -3.14
C ASN A 14 -10.22 7.81 -3.66
N ARG A 15 -9.67 8.79 -2.93
CA ARG A 15 -9.61 10.18 -3.41
C ARG A 15 -8.67 10.31 -4.61
N LEU A 16 -7.50 9.67 -4.57
CA LEU A 16 -6.54 9.68 -5.67
C LEU A 16 -7.14 9.10 -6.97
N ARG A 17 -7.90 8.00 -6.88
CA ARG A 17 -8.65 7.42 -8.03
C ARG A 17 -9.61 8.41 -8.69
N ILE A 18 -10.35 9.15 -7.86
CA ILE A 18 -11.30 10.18 -8.36
C ILE A 18 -10.52 11.28 -9.08
N ILE A 19 -9.50 11.85 -8.43
CA ILE A 19 -8.70 12.94 -9.02
C ILE A 19 -7.99 12.47 -10.30
N ALA A 20 -7.52 11.22 -10.36
CA ALA A 20 -6.89 10.64 -11.54
C ALA A 20 -7.81 10.59 -12.77
N THR A 21 -9.12 10.44 -12.56
CA THR A 21 -10.11 10.50 -13.65
C THR A 21 -10.18 11.90 -14.26
N ASP A 22 -10.15 12.94 -13.42
CA ASP A 22 -10.23 14.34 -13.84
C ASP A 22 -8.91 14.84 -14.44
N ALA A 23 -7.77 14.30 -14.01
CA ALA A 23 -6.42 14.71 -14.42
C ALA A 23 -6.13 14.54 -15.93
N ALA A 24 -6.95 13.76 -16.65
CA ALA A 24 -6.83 13.61 -18.10
C ALA A 24 -7.18 14.89 -18.87
N THR A 25 -8.05 15.73 -18.31
CA THR A 25 -8.59 16.93 -18.99
C THR A 25 -8.40 18.21 -18.19
N ASP A 26 -8.10 18.12 -16.89
CA ASP A 26 -7.90 19.27 -16.00
C ASP A 26 -6.44 19.36 -15.46
N PRO A 27 -5.67 20.37 -15.89
CA PRO A 27 -4.33 20.63 -15.36
C PRO A 27 -4.29 20.91 -13.85
N ALA A 28 -5.35 21.49 -13.27
CA ALA A 28 -5.42 21.73 -11.84
C ALA A 28 -5.59 20.41 -11.07
N ALA A 29 -6.44 19.50 -11.57
CA ALA A 29 -6.57 18.15 -11.04
C ALA A 29 -5.25 17.38 -11.13
N LEU A 30 -4.51 17.48 -12.25
CA LEU A 30 -3.19 16.85 -12.38
C LEU A 30 -2.18 17.37 -11.34
N ALA A 31 -2.14 18.67 -11.09
CA ALA A 31 -1.26 19.25 -10.06
C ALA A 31 -1.63 18.80 -8.64
N ALA A 32 -2.94 18.75 -8.35
CA ALA A 32 -3.45 18.22 -7.08
C ALA A 32 -3.10 16.74 -6.91
N LEU A 33 -3.23 15.95 -7.97
CA LEU A 33 -2.89 14.52 -7.98
C LEU A 33 -1.42 14.29 -7.65
N ARG A 34 -0.50 15.00 -8.31
CA ARG A 34 0.95 14.89 -8.05
C ARG A 34 1.28 15.19 -6.58
N THR A 35 0.68 16.24 -6.03
CA THR A 35 0.91 16.64 -4.63
C THR A 35 0.39 15.60 -3.65
N ALA A 36 -0.85 15.12 -3.87
CA ALA A 36 -1.46 14.11 -3.03
C ALA A 36 -0.74 12.75 -3.14
N TRP A 37 -0.31 12.39 -4.35
CA TRP A 37 0.45 11.17 -4.63
C TRP A 37 1.78 11.13 -3.90
N GLN A 38 2.55 12.23 -3.93
CA GLN A 38 3.83 12.30 -3.23
C GLN A 38 3.67 11.99 -1.74
N THR A 39 2.68 12.62 -1.10
CA THR A 39 2.41 12.36 0.33
C THR A 39 1.97 10.92 0.55
N PHE A 40 1.02 10.43 -0.25
CA PHE A 40 0.48 9.07 -0.08
C PHE A 40 1.56 8.00 -0.23
N SER A 41 2.35 8.07 -1.30
CA SER A 41 3.39 7.08 -1.61
C SER A 41 4.52 7.09 -0.58
N GLU A 42 4.97 8.27 -0.13
CA GLU A 42 5.97 8.39 0.93
C GLU A 42 5.52 7.72 2.23
N TYR A 43 4.30 8.03 2.69
CA TYR A 43 3.77 7.42 3.91
C TYR A 43 3.55 5.92 3.78
N LEU A 44 3.13 5.43 2.61
CA LEU A 44 2.95 4.00 2.36
C LEU A 44 4.29 3.25 2.40
N VAL A 45 5.33 3.80 1.77
CA VAL A 45 6.68 3.21 1.82
C VAL A 45 7.21 3.17 3.25
N ILE A 46 7.06 4.25 4.02
CA ILE A 46 7.50 4.28 5.43
C ILE A 46 6.76 3.22 6.26
N HIS A 47 5.46 3.05 6.01
CA HIS A 47 4.63 2.06 6.70
C HIS A 47 5.10 0.63 6.43
N HIS A 48 5.17 0.23 5.16
CA HIS A 48 5.61 -1.13 4.80
C HIS A 48 7.06 -1.38 5.21
N THR A 49 7.95 -0.39 5.10
CA THR A 49 9.34 -0.52 5.58
C THR A 49 9.39 -0.79 7.07
N ALA A 50 8.59 -0.09 7.87
CA ALA A 50 8.53 -0.32 9.32
C ALA A 50 7.99 -1.72 9.66
N GLU A 51 7.12 -2.27 8.82
CA GLU A 51 6.61 -3.62 8.98
C GLU A 51 7.68 -4.67 8.65
N ASP A 52 8.32 -4.53 7.49
CA ASP A 52 9.35 -5.45 6.99
C ASP A 52 10.59 -5.46 7.88
N ASP A 53 11.05 -4.28 8.30
CA ASP A 53 12.29 -4.15 9.07
C ASP A 53 12.09 -4.40 10.57
N THR A 54 10.86 -4.29 11.08
CA THR A 54 10.61 -4.32 12.54
C THR A 54 9.44 -5.22 12.94
N LEU A 55 8.23 -5.00 12.41
CA LEU A 55 7.04 -5.70 12.91
C LEU A 55 7.10 -7.21 12.62
N TRP A 56 7.39 -7.60 11.39
CA TRP A 56 7.43 -9.00 10.97
C TRP A 56 8.59 -9.77 11.61
N PRO A 57 9.84 -9.27 11.65
CA PRO A 57 10.95 -9.96 12.32
C PRO A 57 10.67 -10.24 13.81
N ILE A 58 10.22 -9.23 14.57
CA ILE A 58 9.88 -9.38 15.99
C ILE A 58 8.75 -10.39 16.19
N SER A 59 7.78 -10.41 15.28
CA SER A 59 6.68 -11.38 15.33
C SER A 59 7.16 -12.79 15.03
N GLY A 60 8.03 -12.96 14.03
CA GLY A 60 8.63 -14.25 13.68
C GLY A 60 9.41 -14.88 14.83
N GLU A 61 10.24 -14.10 15.53
CA GLU A 61 11.00 -14.56 16.70
C GLU A 61 10.09 -15.13 17.81
N ARG A 62 8.91 -14.54 18.00
CA ARG A 62 7.93 -14.96 19.03
C ARG A 62 7.16 -16.22 18.63
N LEU A 63 7.00 -16.45 17.33
CA LEU A 63 6.19 -17.54 16.80
C LEU A 63 6.95 -18.87 16.74
N GLY A 64 8.29 -18.84 16.70
CA GLY A 64 9.14 -20.03 16.63
C GLY A 64 8.90 -20.87 15.36
N ASP A 65 9.10 -22.19 15.43
CA ASP A 65 9.00 -23.12 14.28
C ASP A 65 7.56 -23.39 13.79
N ARG A 66 6.61 -22.51 14.09
CA ARG A 66 5.23 -22.58 13.58
C ARG A 66 5.23 -22.23 12.09
N THR A 67 5.53 -23.23 11.26
CA THR A 67 5.78 -23.08 9.82
C THR A 67 4.65 -22.35 9.10
N ASP A 68 3.38 -22.64 9.45
CA ASP A 68 2.19 -21.97 8.91
C ASP A 68 2.23 -20.44 9.11
N ARG A 69 2.69 -20.00 10.28
CA ARG A 69 2.76 -18.58 10.64
C ARG A 69 4.00 -17.90 10.09
N ALA A 70 5.10 -18.64 9.96
CA ALA A 70 6.31 -18.15 9.31
C ALA A 70 6.09 -17.92 7.80
N THR A 71 5.36 -18.83 7.13
CA THR A 71 4.93 -18.64 5.74
C THR A 71 4.08 -17.38 5.60
N LEU A 72 3.09 -17.18 6.47
CA LEU A 72 2.24 -15.98 6.41
C LEU A 72 3.03 -14.66 6.53
N LEU A 73 4.08 -14.61 7.36
CA LEU A 73 4.92 -13.41 7.44
C LEU A 73 5.78 -13.21 6.18
N THR A 74 6.15 -14.29 5.50
CA THR A 74 6.83 -14.22 4.20
C THR A 74 5.88 -13.69 3.13
N ASP A 75 4.61 -14.14 3.15
CA ASP A 75 3.57 -13.66 2.23
C ASP A 75 3.39 -12.13 2.34
N MET A 76 3.48 -11.53 3.53
CA MET A 76 3.40 -10.06 3.70
C MET A 76 4.51 -9.32 2.97
N VAL A 77 5.75 -9.79 3.08
CA VAL A 77 6.91 -9.21 2.38
C VAL A 77 6.75 -9.38 0.86
N ASP A 78 6.30 -10.55 0.41
CA ASP A 78 6.06 -10.83 -1.01
C ASP A 78 4.92 -9.98 -1.59
N GLU A 79 3.90 -9.66 -0.79
CA GLU A 79 2.82 -8.74 -1.18
C GLU A 79 3.30 -7.29 -1.27
N HIS A 80 4.16 -6.83 -0.37
CA HIS A 80 4.82 -5.51 -0.49
C HIS A 80 5.63 -5.41 -1.79
N ALA A 81 6.43 -6.44 -2.10
CA ALA A 81 7.22 -6.47 -3.32
C ALA A 81 6.36 -6.44 -4.61
N GLN A 82 5.10 -6.88 -4.55
CA GLN A 82 4.14 -6.76 -5.66
C GLN A 82 3.57 -5.34 -5.83
N LEU A 83 3.53 -4.54 -4.75
CA LEU A 83 3.05 -3.17 -4.78
C LEU A 83 4.10 -2.20 -5.34
N ASP A 84 5.39 -2.43 -5.06
CA ASP A 84 6.51 -1.60 -5.53
C ASP A 84 6.46 -1.24 -7.03
N PRO A 85 6.32 -2.19 -7.98
CA PRO A 85 6.23 -1.85 -9.39
C PRO A 85 4.98 -1.05 -9.76
N LEU A 86 3.89 -1.17 -9.00
CA LEU A 86 2.66 -0.40 -9.23
C LEU A 86 2.85 1.06 -8.79
N LEU A 87 3.50 1.28 -7.64
CA LEU A 87 3.86 2.61 -7.16
C LEU A 87 4.82 3.29 -8.14
N ALA A 88 5.85 2.58 -8.59
CA ALA A 88 6.83 3.09 -9.57
C ALA A 88 6.18 3.46 -10.92
N ALA A 89 5.20 2.68 -11.37
CA ALA A 89 4.47 2.97 -12.60
C ALA A 89 3.63 4.25 -12.50
N VAL A 90 2.92 4.46 -11.37
CA VAL A 90 2.16 5.70 -11.14
C VAL A 90 3.10 6.90 -11.08
N GLU A 91 4.22 6.80 -10.35
CA GLU A 91 5.22 7.86 -10.25
C GLU A 91 5.76 8.24 -11.63
N THR A 92 6.13 7.25 -12.45
CA THR A 92 6.63 7.45 -13.81
C THR A 92 5.61 8.16 -14.69
N ASP A 93 4.36 7.66 -14.73
CA ASP A 93 3.30 8.25 -15.56
C ASP A 93 2.95 9.68 -15.11
N LEU A 94 3.02 9.99 -13.82
CA LEU A 94 2.85 11.35 -13.29
C LEU A 94 4.00 12.28 -13.69
N ALA A 95 5.24 11.81 -13.66
CA ALA A 95 6.43 12.57 -14.04
C ALA A 95 6.46 12.85 -15.55
N GLU A 96 6.13 11.86 -16.36
CA GLU A 96 6.13 11.96 -17.83
C GLU A 96 4.87 12.65 -18.38
N GLY A 97 3.84 12.80 -17.55
CA GLY A 97 2.58 13.45 -17.95
C GLY A 97 1.67 12.54 -18.78
N HIS A 98 1.78 11.23 -18.61
CA HIS A 98 0.94 10.22 -19.26
C HIS A 98 -0.42 10.11 -18.58
N THR A 99 -1.22 11.18 -18.66
CA THR A 99 -2.45 11.30 -17.87
C THR A 99 -3.56 10.32 -18.27
N SER A 100 -3.57 9.85 -19.52
CA SER A 100 -4.60 8.93 -20.03
C SER A 100 -4.58 7.54 -19.39
N VAL A 101 -3.44 7.10 -18.83
CA VAL A 101 -3.31 5.79 -18.19
C VAL A 101 -3.53 5.83 -16.67
N LEU A 102 -3.50 7.02 -16.07
CA LEU A 102 -3.59 7.19 -14.61
C LEU A 102 -4.84 6.56 -13.99
N PRO A 103 -6.06 6.67 -14.55
CA PRO A 103 -7.24 6.01 -13.97
C PRO A 103 -7.03 4.49 -13.81
N MET A 104 -6.54 3.83 -14.85
CA MET A 104 -6.25 2.39 -14.82
C MET A 104 -5.15 2.05 -13.81
N ARG A 105 -4.10 2.87 -13.70
CA ARG A 105 -3.02 2.66 -12.72
C ARG A 105 -3.53 2.71 -11.29
N PHE A 106 -4.32 3.74 -10.97
CA PHE A 106 -4.89 3.91 -9.64
C PHE A 106 -5.93 2.84 -9.30
N GLU A 107 -6.69 2.34 -10.29
CA GLU A 107 -7.56 1.19 -10.06
C GLU A 107 -6.77 -0.07 -9.72
N ARG A 108 -5.74 -0.38 -10.52
CA ARG A 108 -4.91 -1.56 -10.27
C ARG A 108 -4.20 -1.48 -8.91
N LEU A 109 -3.68 -0.31 -8.56
CA LEU A 109 -3.07 -0.09 -7.24
C LEU A 109 -4.10 -0.29 -6.12
N ALA A 110 -5.32 0.18 -6.30
CA ALA A 110 -6.37 0.02 -5.29
C ALA A 110 -6.81 -1.42 -5.09
N GLU A 111 -6.94 -2.20 -6.15
CA GLU A 111 -7.22 -3.63 -6.05
C GLU A 111 -6.16 -4.35 -5.21
N VAL A 112 -4.89 -4.14 -5.51
CA VAL A 112 -3.79 -4.87 -4.86
C VAL A 112 -3.58 -4.38 -3.43
N LEU A 113 -3.55 -3.06 -3.21
CA LEU A 113 -3.32 -2.51 -1.88
C LEU A 113 -4.47 -2.84 -0.93
N VAL A 114 -5.73 -2.73 -1.36
CA VAL A 114 -6.86 -3.08 -0.49
C VAL A 114 -6.86 -4.57 -0.15
N ALA A 115 -6.57 -5.44 -1.11
CA ALA A 115 -6.47 -6.87 -0.86
C ALA A 115 -5.36 -7.21 0.15
N HIS A 116 -4.19 -6.58 0.00
CA HIS A 116 -3.08 -6.71 0.94
C HIS A 116 -3.49 -6.25 2.36
N LEU A 117 -4.05 -5.04 2.49
CA LEU A 117 -4.47 -4.53 3.80
C LEU A 117 -5.55 -5.42 4.45
N ASP A 118 -6.46 -5.99 3.66
CA ASP A 118 -7.47 -6.93 4.18
C ASP A 118 -6.83 -8.25 4.65
N HIS A 119 -5.86 -8.78 3.91
CA HIS A 119 -5.14 -9.99 4.29
C HIS A 119 -4.32 -9.78 5.57
N GLU A 120 -3.58 -8.68 5.65
CA GLU A 120 -2.79 -8.32 6.81
C GLU A 120 -3.67 -8.16 8.06
N GLU A 121 -4.79 -7.44 7.94
CA GLU A 121 -5.71 -7.19 9.05
C GLU A 121 -6.37 -8.46 9.59
N THR A 122 -6.72 -9.38 8.69
CA THR A 122 -7.46 -10.61 9.03
C THR A 122 -6.56 -11.77 9.45
N ALA A 123 -5.34 -11.85 8.90
CA ALA A 123 -4.45 -12.99 9.10
C ALA A 123 -3.18 -12.62 9.91
N ALA A 124 -2.45 -11.58 9.50
CA ALA A 124 -1.14 -11.27 10.08
C ALA A 124 -1.23 -10.52 11.41
N LEU A 125 -2.02 -9.44 11.49
CA LEU A 125 -2.15 -8.62 12.71
C LEU A 125 -2.69 -9.36 13.94
N PRO A 126 -3.56 -10.39 13.85
CA PRO A 126 -3.90 -11.21 15.01
C PRO A 126 -2.71 -11.98 15.59
N LEU A 127 -1.75 -12.40 14.75
CA LEU A 127 -0.55 -13.11 15.20
C LEU A 127 0.38 -12.20 16.01
N THR A 128 0.50 -10.93 15.63
CA THR A 128 1.36 -9.96 16.33
C THR A 128 0.80 -9.52 17.70
N ARG A 129 -0.53 -9.58 17.85
CA ARG A 129 -1.26 -9.18 19.07
C ARG A 129 -1.47 -10.32 20.07
N SER A 130 -1.29 -11.57 19.63
CA SER A 130 -1.47 -12.73 20.48
C SER A 130 -0.35 -12.79 21.53
N ARG A 131 -0.70 -12.65 22.81
CA ARG A 131 0.24 -12.93 23.92
C ARG A 131 0.43 -14.44 23.97
N HIS A 132 1.66 -14.90 23.76
CA HIS A 132 2.10 -16.24 24.13
C HIS A 132 2.39 -16.30 25.63
#